data_AF-A0A7S1RC37-F1
#
_entry.id   AF-A0A7S1RC37-F1
#
_cell.length_a   1.000
_cell.length_b   1.000
_cell.length_c   1.000
_cell.angle_alpha   90.00
_cell.angle_beta   90.00
_cell.angle_gamma   90.00
#
_symmetry.space_group_name_H-M   'P 1'
#
loop_
_entity.id
_entity.type
_entity.pdbx_description
1 polymer ?
#
loop_
_entity_poly.entity_id
_entity_poly.type
_entity_poly.pdbx_seq_one_letter_code
_entity_poly.pdbx_strand_id
1 'polypeptide(L)'
;ARGGAAFPSFTVLYARRPIRGERTMARRMLVAGGALATLRSAAGVVLKVRDEDPCACRNWMDTYATTGVKCGMTNEYYFATRQHALPEYSLGDFNGLKDEFCLRFFEAINDDYCINVNMGVDRGQWCFVDAACPSLAGGDKVNGQVSWKMCSPEKDRMLRQYDPPALAKLATEQHLELGLMNKMSYPLSGYKWKYVSGFWGATLDELTSVQDVLPGATVDQVKDFLRPRWGKRDRDIDDEMKKDLLSIFNSGVPTTFDTAKDNHPPHVIVHGKTVYVVIPNYKPSLLCVFGCQH
;
A
#
# COMPACT_ATOMS: atom_id res chain seq x y z
N ALA A 1 20.19 35.67 12.16
CA ALA A 1 19.11 35.03 12.93
C ALA A 1 18.06 34.51 11.96
N ARG A 2 17.95 33.20 11.74
CA ARG A 2 16.88 32.58 10.94
C ARG A 2 15.97 31.83 11.90
N GLY A 3 14.79 32.38 12.15
CA GLY A 3 13.74 31.71 12.92
C GLY A 3 13.08 30.64 12.06
N GLY A 4 13.36 29.38 12.34
CA GLY A 4 12.58 28.27 11.79
C GLY A 4 11.26 28.19 12.55
N ALA A 5 10.15 28.39 11.86
CA ALA A 5 8.82 28.13 12.42
C ALA A 5 8.72 26.62 12.68
N ALA A 6 8.77 26.23 13.95
CA ALA A 6 8.43 24.89 14.38
C ALA A 6 6.92 24.71 14.16
N PHE A 7 6.55 23.71 13.36
CA PHE A 7 5.16 23.25 13.32
C PHE A 7 4.75 22.79 14.72
N PRO A 8 3.52 23.07 15.17
CA PRO A 8 3.04 22.53 16.43
C PRO A 8 3.03 21.00 16.33
N SER A 9 3.88 20.35 17.12
CA SER A 9 3.77 18.91 17.40
C SER A 9 2.45 18.67 18.09
N PHE A 10 1.42 18.29 17.33
CA PHE A 10 0.21 17.73 17.90
C PHE A 10 0.51 16.31 18.34
N THR A 11 0.87 16.16 19.62
CA THR A 11 0.90 14.86 20.29
C THR A 11 -0.53 14.31 20.30
N VAL A 12 -0.84 13.43 19.36
CA VAL A 12 -2.08 12.66 19.37
C VAL A 12 -1.96 11.65 20.51
N LEU A 13 -2.50 12.00 21.68
CA LEU A 13 -2.70 11.08 22.79
C LEU A 13 -3.68 9.99 22.33
N TYR A 14 -3.16 8.81 22.01
CA TYR A 14 -3.96 7.59 21.86
C TYR A 14 -4.57 7.26 23.23
N ALA A 15 -5.81 7.71 23.45
CA ALA A 15 -6.62 7.23 24.56
C ALA A 15 -6.93 5.74 24.31
N ARG A 16 -6.19 4.85 24.98
CA ARG A 16 -6.54 3.43 25.07
C ARG A 16 -7.93 3.32 25.69
N ARG A 17 -8.93 2.93 24.89
CA ARG A 17 -10.23 2.52 25.44
C ARG A 17 -10.03 1.23 26.24
N PRO A 18 -10.51 1.14 27.50
CA PRO A 18 -10.47 -0.10 28.26
C PRO A 18 -11.41 -1.12 27.62
N ILE A 19 -10.89 -2.32 27.37
CA ILE A 19 -11.68 -3.50 26.98
C ILE A 19 -12.55 -3.85 28.18
N ARG A 20 -13.85 -3.61 28.06
CA ARG A 20 -14.84 -3.95 29.07
C ARG A 20 -15.09 -5.46 28.97
N GLY A 21 -14.66 -6.20 29.98
CA GLY A 21 -15.00 -7.60 30.16
C GLY A 21 -16.46 -7.78 30.55
N GLU A 22 -17.19 -8.58 29.78
CA GLU A 22 -18.50 -9.14 30.16
C GLU A 22 -18.30 -10.65 30.34
N ARG A 23 -18.19 -11.11 31.59
CA ARG A 23 -19.29 -11.66 32.42
C ARG A 23 -19.87 -12.96 31.85
N THR A 24 -19.27 -14.04 32.34
CA THR A 24 -19.85 -15.35 32.58
C THR A 24 -21.30 -15.29 33.08
N MET A 25 -22.18 -16.04 32.41
CA MET A 25 -23.44 -16.52 32.97
C MET A 25 -23.57 -18.00 32.66
N ALA A 26 -23.30 -18.81 33.67
CA ALA A 26 -23.63 -20.22 33.69
C ALA A 26 -25.15 -20.38 33.79
N ARG A 27 -25.74 -21.26 32.97
CA ARG A 27 -27.03 -21.89 33.28
C ARG A 27 -26.95 -23.38 32.96
N ARG A 28 -26.98 -24.17 34.04
CA ARG A 28 -27.26 -25.60 34.03
C ARG A 28 -28.76 -25.81 33.76
N MET A 29 -29.11 -26.80 32.93
CA MET A 29 -30.28 -27.64 33.15
C MET A 29 -30.01 -29.07 32.69
N LEU A 30 -30.50 -30.01 33.51
CA LEU A 30 -30.34 -31.46 33.46
C LEU A 30 -31.45 -32.14 32.62
N VAL A 31 -31.05 -33.26 31.99
CA VAL A 31 -31.68 -34.61 31.93
C VAL A 31 -33.03 -34.82 31.24
N ALA A 32 -33.00 -35.70 30.22
CA ALA A 32 -33.72 -36.99 30.07
C ALA A 32 -33.76 -37.32 28.57
N GLY A 33 -33.22 -38.44 28.09
CA GLY A 33 -33.89 -39.74 28.16
C GLY A 33 -34.67 -40.00 26.86
N GLY A 34 -34.08 -40.71 25.91
CA GLY A 34 -34.74 -41.06 24.65
C GLY A 34 -33.79 -41.71 23.64
N ALA A 35 -33.54 -43.01 23.81
CA ALA A 35 -32.89 -43.84 22.81
C ALA A 35 -33.88 -44.13 21.68
N LEU A 36 -33.67 -43.55 20.49
CA LEU A 36 -34.23 -44.03 19.24
C LEU A 36 -33.09 -44.24 18.24
N ALA A 37 -32.74 -45.50 18.02
CA ALA A 37 -31.82 -45.91 16.97
C ALA A 37 -32.52 -45.78 15.61
N THR A 38 -32.31 -44.65 14.94
CA THR A 38 -32.58 -44.54 13.50
C THR A 38 -31.27 -44.72 12.75
N LEU A 39 -31.15 -45.83 12.01
CA LEU A 39 -30.14 -46.04 10.98
C LEU A 39 -30.29 -44.95 9.91
N ARG A 40 -29.65 -43.80 10.11
CA ARG A 40 -29.46 -42.81 9.06
C ARG A 40 -28.30 -43.27 8.20
N SER A 41 -28.62 -43.61 6.96
CA SER A 41 -27.66 -43.78 5.88
C SER A 41 -26.60 -42.69 5.99
N ALA A 42 -25.34 -43.08 6.15
CA ALA A 42 -24.21 -42.19 6.01
C ALA A 42 -24.16 -41.76 4.55
N ALA A 43 -24.95 -40.75 4.20
CA ALA A 43 -24.69 -39.96 3.02
C ALA A 43 -23.31 -39.34 3.25
N GLY A 44 -22.30 -39.95 2.63
CA GLY A 44 -20.95 -39.42 2.63
C GLY A 44 -21.04 -37.98 2.20
N VAL A 45 -20.83 -37.06 3.14
CA VAL A 45 -20.57 -35.67 2.82
C VAL A 45 -19.23 -35.70 2.11
N VAL A 46 -19.27 -35.84 0.79
CA VAL A 46 -18.14 -35.50 -0.06
C VAL A 46 -17.96 -34.01 0.15
N LEU A 47 -17.09 -33.67 1.10
CA LEU A 47 -16.49 -32.34 1.15
C LEU A 47 -15.89 -32.13 -0.24
N LYS A 48 -16.61 -31.38 -1.09
CA LYS A 48 -15.99 -30.70 -2.22
C LYS A 48 -14.98 -29.76 -1.57
N VAL A 49 -13.77 -30.27 -1.36
CA VAL A 49 -12.57 -29.43 -1.30
C VAL A 49 -12.69 -28.61 -2.58
N ARG A 50 -12.95 -27.31 -2.44
CA ARG A 50 -12.88 -26.43 -3.60
C ARG A 50 -11.47 -26.64 -4.12
N ASP A 51 -11.34 -27.05 -5.38
CA ASP A 51 -10.11 -26.88 -6.14
C ASP A 51 -9.86 -25.37 -6.19
N GLU A 52 -9.34 -24.81 -5.11
CA GLU A 52 -8.82 -23.46 -5.10
C GLU A 52 -7.62 -23.49 -6.04
N ASP A 53 -7.65 -22.63 -7.05
CA ASP A 53 -6.56 -22.51 -8.01
C ASP A 53 -5.26 -22.29 -7.21
N PRO A 54 -4.29 -23.21 -7.27
CA PRO A 54 -3.06 -23.10 -6.48
C PRO A 54 -2.28 -21.83 -6.86
N CYS A 55 -2.54 -21.25 -8.03
CA CYS A 55 -1.94 -20.02 -8.51
C CYS A 55 -2.77 -18.74 -8.22
N ALA A 56 -3.91 -18.84 -7.54
CA ALA A 56 -4.62 -17.68 -7.05
C ALA A 56 -3.80 -16.99 -5.95
N CYS A 57 -3.76 -15.66 -5.99
CA CYS A 57 -3.07 -14.91 -4.95
C CYS A 57 -3.69 -15.19 -3.58
N ARG A 58 -2.85 -15.37 -2.58
CA ARG A 58 -3.24 -15.63 -1.20
C ARG A 58 -3.34 -14.33 -0.42
N ASN A 59 -4.21 -14.33 0.58
CA ASN A 59 -4.28 -13.24 1.54
C ASN A 59 -2.93 -13.06 2.26
N TRP A 60 -2.39 -11.85 2.28
CA TRP A 60 -1.06 -11.56 2.83
C TRP A 60 -0.98 -11.87 4.33
N MET A 61 -1.90 -11.29 5.12
CA MET A 61 -1.97 -11.48 6.57
C MET A 61 -2.07 -12.97 6.95
N ASP A 62 -2.97 -13.71 6.30
CA ASP A 62 -3.11 -15.16 6.54
C ASP A 62 -1.87 -15.94 6.14
N THR A 63 -1.21 -15.55 5.03
CA THR A 63 0.00 -16.23 4.56
C THR A 63 1.13 -16.11 5.58
N TYR A 64 1.40 -14.90 6.10
CA TYR A 64 2.41 -14.70 7.16
C TYR A 64 2.02 -15.44 8.45
N ALA A 65 0.73 -15.46 8.81
CA ALA A 65 0.27 -16.11 10.03
C ALA A 65 0.34 -17.66 9.98
N THR A 66 0.19 -18.27 8.81
CA THR A 66 -0.07 -19.73 8.72
C THR A 66 1.02 -20.54 8.02
N THR A 67 1.81 -19.95 7.13
CA THR A 67 2.74 -20.72 6.26
C THR A 67 4.19 -20.76 6.75
N GLY A 68 4.50 -20.02 7.81
CA GLY A 68 5.86 -19.89 8.35
C GLY A 68 6.81 -19.02 7.50
N VAL A 69 6.30 -18.31 6.48
CA VAL A 69 7.08 -17.27 5.80
C VAL A 69 7.35 -16.11 6.75
N LYS A 70 8.56 -15.55 6.67
CA LYS A 70 8.96 -14.36 7.43
C LYS A 70 9.22 -13.23 6.44
N CYS A 71 8.89 -12.00 6.83
CA CYS A 71 9.23 -10.83 6.04
C CYS A 71 10.75 -10.76 5.77
N GLY A 72 11.12 -10.52 4.52
CA GLY A 72 12.50 -10.53 4.03
C GLY A 72 12.97 -11.87 3.45
N MET A 73 12.16 -12.93 3.57
CA MET A 73 12.36 -14.16 2.81
C MET A 73 11.94 -13.99 1.33
N THR A 74 11.28 -12.88 0.98
CA THR A 74 10.90 -12.57 -0.40
C THR A 74 11.23 -11.11 -0.77
N ASN A 75 10.37 -10.45 -1.54
CA ASN A 75 10.63 -9.15 -2.17
C ASN A 75 10.51 -7.94 -1.23
N GLU A 76 10.20 -8.14 0.05
CA GLU A 76 9.83 -7.05 0.96
C GLU A 76 10.92 -5.97 1.08
N TYR A 77 12.19 -6.38 0.93
CA TYR A 77 13.35 -5.49 0.99
C TYR A 77 14.05 -5.27 -0.35
N TYR A 78 13.45 -5.69 -1.48
CA TYR A 78 14.09 -5.59 -2.80
C TYR A 78 14.50 -4.14 -3.14
N PHE A 79 13.75 -3.14 -2.66
CA PHE A 79 14.08 -1.73 -2.87
C PHE A 79 15.45 -1.33 -2.29
N ALA A 80 15.86 -1.94 -1.18
CA ALA A 80 17.12 -1.68 -0.50
C ALA A 80 18.23 -2.64 -0.96
N THR A 81 17.90 -3.92 -1.20
CA THR A 81 18.89 -4.99 -1.37
C THR A 81 19.10 -5.39 -2.82
N ARG A 82 18.12 -5.10 -3.69
CA ARG A 82 18.03 -5.63 -5.06
C ARG A 82 18.03 -7.16 -5.11
N GLN A 83 17.64 -7.82 -4.02
CA GLN A 83 17.56 -9.28 -3.88
C GLN A 83 16.12 -9.69 -3.59
N HIS A 84 15.69 -10.79 -4.21
CA HIS A 84 14.34 -11.36 -4.05
C HIS A 84 14.16 -12.15 -2.76
N ALA A 85 15.23 -12.44 -2.03
CA ALA A 85 15.20 -13.09 -0.73
C ALA A 85 16.50 -12.76 0.00
N LEU A 86 16.43 -12.55 1.31
CA LEU A 86 17.60 -12.42 2.16
C LEU A 86 17.87 -13.72 2.90
N PRO A 87 19.14 -14.08 3.11
CA PRO A 87 19.45 -15.18 4.00
C PRO A 87 19.02 -14.82 5.43
N GLU A 88 18.54 -15.80 6.19
CA GLU A 88 17.93 -15.58 7.50
C GLU A 88 18.84 -14.81 8.47
N TYR A 89 20.15 -15.04 8.40
CA TYR A 89 21.14 -14.34 9.23
C TYR A 89 21.23 -12.83 8.96
N SER A 90 20.83 -12.35 7.78
CA SER A 90 20.85 -10.93 7.40
C SER A 90 19.56 -10.19 7.74
N LEU A 91 18.50 -10.87 8.19
CA LEU A 91 17.23 -10.21 8.51
C LEU A 91 17.38 -9.21 9.68
N GLY A 92 18.33 -9.44 10.59
CA GLY A 92 18.62 -8.56 11.71
C GLY A 92 19.10 -7.16 11.29
N ASP A 93 19.75 -7.04 10.12
CA ASP A 93 20.27 -5.77 9.61
C ASP A 93 19.14 -4.80 9.20
N PHE A 94 17.93 -5.32 9.00
CA PHE A 94 16.74 -4.58 8.56
C PHE A 94 15.75 -4.32 9.70
N ASN A 95 16.13 -4.57 10.96
CA ASN A 95 15.24 -4.36 12.12
C ASN A 95 14.68 -2.93 12.18
N GLY A 96 15.42 -1.91 11.73
CA GLY A 96 14.94 -0.52 11.67
C GLY A 96 13.83 -0.28 10.64
N LEU A 97 13.68 -1.15 9.64
CA LEU A 97 12.65 -1.09 8.60
C LEU A 97 11.50 -2.09 8.84
N LYS A 98 11.74 -3.10 9.69
CA LYS A 98 10.79 -4.18 9.97
C LYS A 98 9.44 -3.65 10.45
N ASP A 99 9.44 -2.67 11.35
CA ASP A 99 8.20 -2.13 11.91
C ASP A 99 7.34 -1.46 10.83
N GLU A 100 7.95 -0.66 9.96
CA GLU A 100 7.23 0.10 8.91
C GLU A 100 6.79 -0.81 7.76
N PHE A 101 7.71 -1.61 7.22
CA PHE A 101 7.45 -2.40 6.02
C PHE A 101 6.79 -3.74 6.33
N CYS A 102 7.27 -4.49 7.31
CA CYS A 102 6.72 -5.81 7.60
C CYS A 102 5.45 -5.69 8.43
N LEU A 103 5.59 -5.24 9.69
CA LEU A 103 4.51 -5.33 10.68
C LEU A 103 3.32 -4.43 10.35
N ARG A 104 3.59 -3.21 9.85
CA ARG A 104 2.55 -2.21 9.56
C ARG A 104 2.10 -2.18 8.11
N PHE A 105 2.71 -2.97 7.23
CA PHE A 105 2.32 -3.04 5.83
C PHE A 105 2.16 -4.47 5.33
N PHE A 106 3.22 -5.22 4.99
CA PHE A 106 3.09 -6.55 4.38
C PHE A 106 2.27 -7.54 5.23
N GLU A 107 2.55 -7.61 6.54
CA GLU A 107 1.85 -8.51 7.47
C GLU A 107 0.46 -7.97 7.88
N ALA A 108 0.18 -6.69 7.60
CA ALA A 108 -1.08 -6.04 7.95
C ALA A 108 -2.11 -6.05 6.81
N ILE A 109 -1.71 -6.37 5.58
CA ILE A 109 -2.62 -6.42 4.42
C ILE A 109 -3.58 -7.60 4.59
N ASN A 110 -4.86 -7.33 4.79
CA ASN A 110 -5.90 -8.34 4.85
C ASN A 110 -6.65 -8.42 3.51
N ASP A 111 -5.91 -8.70 2.44
CA ASP A 111 -6.42 -8.89 1.09
C ASP A 111 -5.40 -9.72 0.27
N ASP A 112 -5.70 -10.04 -0.98
CA ASP A 112 -4.92 -10.89 -1.90
C ASP A 112 -4.32 -10.15 -3.10
N TYR A 113 -4.40 -8.82 -3.13
CA TYR A 113 -3.92 -8.05 -4.27
C TYR A 113 -2.39 -8.09 -4.42
N CYS A 114 -1.93 -7.90 -5.65
CA CYS A 114 -0.53 -7.79 -5.99
C CYS A 114 0.03 -6.40 -5.68
N ILE A 115 1.28 -6.38 -5.22
CA ILE A 115 2.01 -5.17 -4.84
C ILE A 115 3.36 -5.12 -5.55
N ASN A 116 3.91 -3.92 -5.77
CA ASN A 116 5.15 -3.73 -6.48
C ASN A 116 6.30 -4.52 -5.85
N VAL A 117 7.11 -5.17 -6.69
CA VAL A 117 8.39 -5.77 -6.26
C VAL A 117 9.34 -4.71 -5.74
N ASN A 118 9.34 -3.51 -6.35
CA ASN A 118 10.31 -2.46 -6.06
C ASN A 118 9.64 -1.09 -5.88
N MET A 119 10.12 -0.32 -4.90
CA MET A 119 9.86 1.11 -4.77
C MET A 119 10.87 1.87 -5.64
N GLY A 120 10.52 2.15 -6.90
CA GLY A 120 11.47 2.71 -7.87
C GLY A 120 11.07 2.36 -9.29
N VAL A 121 12.10 1.99 -10.07
CA VAL A 121 11.96 1.37 -11.39
C VAL A 121 10.98 0.20 -11.30
N ASP A 122 10.01 0.17 -12.21
CA ASP A 122 9.00 -0.88 -12.25
C ASP A 122 9.64 -2.26 -12.47
N ARG A 123 9.33 -3.19 -11.58
CA ARG A 123 9.77 -4.59 -11.63
C ARG A 123 8.56 -5.54 -11.64
N GLY A 124 7.38 -5.02 -11.95
CA GLY A 124 6.11 -5.72 -11.85
C GLY A 124 5.56 -5.77 -10.43
N GLN A 125 4.41 -6.43 -10.30
CA GLN A 125 3.80 -6.73 -9.01
C GLN A 125 3.80 -8.23 -8.75
N TRP A 126 3.78 -8.60 -7.48
CA TRP A 126 3.86 -9.97 -7.03
C TRP A 126 2.84 -10.23 -5.93
N CYS A 127 2.56 -11.51 -5.70
CA CYS A 127 1.74 -12.02 -4.60
C CYS A 127 2.22 -13.41 -4.18
N PHE A 128 1.76 -13.86 -3.01
CA PHE A 128 1.93 -15.24 -2.57
C PHE A 128 0.91 -16.16 -3.22
N VAL A 129 1.29 -17.41 -3.46
CA VAL A 129 0.48 -18.50 -4.03
C VAL A 129 0.80 -19.81 -3.33
N ASP A 130 0.00 -20.86 -3.58
CA ASP A 130 0.32 -22.18 -3.05
C ASP A 130 1.64 -22.72 -3.64
N ALA A 131 2.39 -23.49 -2.86
CA ALA A 131 3.62 -24.14 -3.33
C ALA A 131 3.39 -25.12 -4.50
N ALA A 132 2.16 -25.58 -4.69
CA ALA A 132 1.74 -26.42 -5.81
C ALA A 132 1.48 -25.65 -7.11
N CYS A 133 1.51 -24.31 -7.11
CA CYS A 133 1.30 -23.52 -8.33
C CYS A 133 2.36 -23.88 -9.40
N PRO A 134 1.96 -24.41 -10.58
CA PRO A 134 2.91 -24.88 -11.58
C PRO A 134 3.65 -23.76 -12.33
N SER A 135 3.18 -22.52 -12.27
CA SER A 135 3.77 -21.39 -12.99
C SER A 135 3.86 -20.15 -12.12
N LEU A 136 5.10 -19.74 -11.81
CA LEU A 136 5.37 -18.57 -10.97
C LEU A 136 5.67 -17.30 -11.79
N ALA A 137 5.67 -17.38 -13.13
CA ALA A 137 5.92 -16.26 -14.04
C ALA A 137 7.20 -15.43 -13.70
N GLY A 138 8.26 -16.10 -13.24
CA GLY A 138 9.51 -15.45 -12.79
C GLY A 138 9.63 -15.30 -11.27
N GLY A 139 8.62 -15.73 -10.51
CA GLY A 139 8.70 -15.91 -9.06
C GLY A 139 9.43 -17.19 -8.64
N ASP A 140 9.47 -17.42 -7.33
CA ASP A 140 10.28 -18.49 -6.73
C ASP A 140 9.54 -19.21 -5.58
N LYS A 141 10.02 -20.42 -5.27
CA LYS A 141 9.55 -21.19 -4.12
C LYS A 141 10.12 -20.60 -2.83
N VAL A 142 9.28 -20.42 -1.82
CA VAL A 142 9.69 -19.91 -0.51
C VAL A 142 9.91 -21.06 0.45
N ASN A 143 8.92 -21.93 0.57
CA ASN A 143 8.98 -23.14 1.40
C ASN A 143 7.99 -24.20 0.88
N GLY A 144 7.75 -25.26 1.66
CA GLY A 144 6.85 -26.36 1.27
C GLY A 144 5.35 -26.00 1.21
N GLN A 145 4.94 -24.82 1.64
CA GLN A 145 3.54 -24.38 1.70
C GLN A 145 3.23 -23.17 0.81
N VAL A 146 4.22 -22.33 0.51
CA VAL A 146 4.01 -21.09 -0.23
C VAL A 146 5.12 -20.84 -1.25
N SER A 147 4.73 -20.29 -2.39
CA SER A 147 5.61 -19.67 -3.38
C SER A 147 5.17 -18.23 -3.61
N TRP A 148 5.97 -17.43 -4.29
CA TRP A 148 5.51 -16.15 -4.83
C TRP A 148 5.56 -16.18 -6.34
N LYS A 149 4.68 -15.42 -6.99
CA LYS A 149 4.64 -15.28 -8.45
C LYS A 149 4.63 -13.83 -8.88
N MET A 150 4.99 -13.58 -10.13
CA MET A 150 4.69 -12.31 -10.79
C MET A 150 3.23 -12.31 -11.25
N CYS A 151 2.56 -11.18 -11.02
CA CYS A 151 1.14 -11.02 -11.32
C CYS A 151 0.89 -10.56 -12.75
N SER A 152 -0.28 -10.93 -13.28
CA SER A 152 -0.76 -10.45 -14.58
C SER A 152 -2.12 -9.74 -14.42
N PRO A 153 -2.34 -8.64 -15.16
CA PRO A 153 -3.57 -7.85 -15.03
C PRO A 153 -4.83 -8.60 -15.48
N GLU A 154 -4.70 -9.67 -16.27
CA GLU A 154 -5.80 -10.50 -16.75
C GLU A 154 -6.28 -11.52 -15.71
N LYS A 155 -5.47 -11.81 -14.69
CA LYS A 155 -5.73 -12.89 -13.72
C LYS A 155 -5.77 -12.42 -12.27
N ASP A 156 -4.97 -11.42 -11.94
CA ASP A 156 -4.71 -11.03 -10.57
C ASP A 156 -5.23 -9.63 -10.28
N ARG A 157 -5.73 -9.41 -9.06
CA ARG A 157 -6.07 -8.07 -8.58
C ARG A 157 -4.77 -7.32 -8.31
N MET A 158 -4.52 -6.23 -9.01
CA MET A 158 -3.26 -5.50 -8.91
C MET A 158 -3.47 -4.13 -8.28
N LEU A 159 -2.70 -3.74 -7.27
CA LEU A 159 -2.85 -2.41 -6.66
C LEU A 159 -2.66 -1.27 -7.67
N ARG A 160 -1.85 -1.48 -8.71
CA ARG A 160 -1.64 -0.46 -9.77
C ARG A 160 -2.87 -0.18 -10.63
N GLN A 161 -3.92 -1.00 -10.54
CA GLN A 161 -5.16 -0.81 -11.29
C GLN A 161 -6.15 0.11 -10.55
N TYR A 162 -5.92 0.41 -9.27
CA TYR A 162 -6.72 1.39 -8.55
C TYR A 162 -6.29 2.79 -9.01
N ASP A 163 -7.25 3.67 -9.25
CA ASP A 163 -6.95 5.08 -9.37
C ASP A 163 -6.58 5.67 -7.98
N PRO A 164 -5.97 6.87 -7.93
CA PRO A 164 -5.51 7.42 -6.66
C PRO A 164 -6.63 7.56 -5.59
N PRO A 165 -7.84 8.09 -5.90
CA PRO A 165 -8.94 8.11 -4.93
C PRO A 165 -9.38 6.73 -4.42
N ALA A 166 -9.49 5.73 -5.30
CA ALA A 166 -9.86 4.37 -4.93
C ALA A 166 -8.78 3.72 -4.06
N LEU A 167 -7.50 3.96 -4.35
CA LEU A 167 -6.39 3.49 -3.53
C LEU A 167 -6.39 4.15 -2.14
N ALA A 168 -6.69 5.44 -2.04
CA ALA A 168 -6.80 6.14 -0.76
C ALA A 168 -7.96 5.60 0.11
N LYS A 169 -9.10 5.28 -0.53
CA LYS A 169 -10.23 4.60 0.12
C LYS A 169 -9.82 3.22 0.62
N LEU A 170 -9.16 2.41 -0.23
CA LEU A 170 -8.66 1.09 0.14
C LEU A 170 -7.65 1.15 1.30
N ALA A 171 -6.72 2.11 1.29
CA ALA A 171 -5.77 2.33 2.39
C ALA A 171 -6.50 2.62 3.72
N THR A 172 -7.59 3.39 3.67
CA THR A 172 -8.42 3.70 4.84
C THR A 172 -9.11 2.46 5.38
N GLU A 173 -9.72 1.66 4.49
CA GLU A 173 -10.45 0.43 4.83
C GLU A 173 -9.51 -0.64 5.41
N GLN A 174 -8.29 -0.74 4.88
CA GLN A 174 -7.26 -1.70 5.32
C GLN A 174 -6.41 -1.18 6.48
N HIS A 175 -6.65 0.06 6.95
CA HIS A 175 -5.84 0.72 7.98
C HIS A 175 -4.33 0.81 7.65
N LEU A 176 -4.00 1.02 6.36
CA LEU A 176 -2.64 1.14 5.85
C LEU A 176 -2.25 2.60 5.62
N GLU A 177 -0.96 2.91 5.78
CA GLU A 177 -0.42 4.23 5.47
C GLU A 177 -0.38 4.46 3.95
N LEU A 178 -1.19 5.40 3.46
CA LEU A 178 -1.27 5.71 2.02
C LEU A 178 0.09 6.12 1.44
N GLY A 179 0.96 6.75 2.25
CA GLY A 179 2.32 7.14 1.86
C GLY A 179 3.18 5.97 1.38
N LEU A 180 3.10 4.83 2.07
CA LEU A 180 3.78 3.61 1.65
C LEU A 180 2.95 2.87 0.59
N MET A 181 1.64 2.77 0.78
CA MET A 181 0.76 2.02 -0.13
C MET A 181 0.86 2.53 -1.58
N ASN A 182 0.88 3.84 -1.83
CA ASN A 182 1.03 4.34 -3.20
C ASN A 182 2.37 3.98 -3.84
N LYS A 183 3.48 3.94 -3.07
CA LYS A 183 4.80 3.52 -3.60
C LYS A 183 4.86 2.02 -3.89
N MET A 184 4.08 1.25 -3.13
CA MET A 184 3.89 -0.18 -3.36
C MET A 184 2.83 -0.47 -4.43
N SER A 185 2.13 0.56 -4.92
CA SER A 185 1.10 0.43 -5.96
C SER A 185 1.61 0.90 -7.31
N TYR A 186 2.25 2.07 -7.37
CA TYR A 186 2.55 2.77 -8.62
C TYR A 186 4.05 2.80 -8.93
N PRO A 187 4.44 2.88 -10.21
CA PRO A 187 5.82 3.19 -10.58
C PRO A 187 6.27 4.50 -9.94
N LEU A 188 7.54 4.55 -9.51
CA LEU A 188 8.15 5.77 -8.98
C LEU A 188 9.02 6.39 -10.06
N SER A 189 8.73 7.65 -10.41
CA SER A 189 9.55 8.41 -11.34
C SER A 189 10.96 8.63 -10.78
N GLY A 190 11.96 8.59 -11.66
CA GLY A 190 13.33 8.99 -11.33
C GLY A 190 13.48 10.49 -11.06
N TYR A 191 12.49 11.30 -11.41
CA TYR A 191 12.50 12.74 -11.19
C TYR A 191 11.87 13.13 -9.86
N LYS A 192 12.35 14.23 -9.27
CA LYS A 192 11.70 14.85 -8.12
C LYS A 192 10.61 15.80 -8.60
N TRP A 193 9.47 15.80 -7.91
CA TRP A 193 8.32 16.62 -8.27
C TRP A 193 8.67 18.10 -8.46
N LYS A 194 9.51 18.66 -7.58
CA LYS A 194 9.99 20.04 -7.65
C LYS A 194 10.64 20.42 -8.98
N TYR A 195 11.17 19.44 -9.72
CA TYR A 195 11.82 19.68 -11.01
C TYR A 195 10.88 19.55 -12.20
N VAL A 196 9.75 18.87 -12.03
CA VAL A 196 8.85 18.51 -13.14
C VAL A 196 7.45 19.08 -13.02
N SER A 197 7.07 19.61 -11.85
CA SER A 197 5.74 20.18 -11.59
C SER A 197 5.28 21.23 -12.61
N GLY A 198 6.20 22.02 -13.17
CA GLY A 198 5.90 23.00 -14.23
C GLY A 198 5.34 22.37 -15.50
N PHE A 199 5.68 21.12 -15.81
CA PHE A 199 5.16 20.37 -16.97
C PHE A 199 3.64 20.17 -16.88
N TRP A 200 3.13 19.83 -15.69
CA TRP A 200 1.68 19.66 -15.47
C TRP A 200 0.93 20.99 -15.38
N GLY A 201 1.64 22.12 -15.30
CA GLY A 201 1.04 23.42 -15.01
C GLY A 201 0.43 23.52 -13.61
N ALA A 202 0.61 22.51 -12.77
CA ALA A 202 0.03 22.47 -11.43
C ALA A 202 0.66 23.56 -10.56
N THR A 203 -0.17 24.49 -10.09
CA THR A 203 0.26 25.55 -9.18
C THR A 203 -0.41 25.37 -7.83
N LEU A 204 0.27 25.76 -6.75
CA LEU A 204 -0.38 25.74 -5.43
C LEU A 204 -1.51 26.77 -5.36
N ASP A 205 -1.53 27.80 -6.21
CA ASP A 205 -2.55 28.84 -6.17
C ASP A 205 -3.96 28.30 -6.46
N GLU A 206 -4.07 27.23 -7.24
CA GLU A 206 -5.32 26.53 -7.56
C GLU A 206 -5.88 25.70 -6.41
N LEU A 207 -5.12 25.50 -5.33
CA LEU A 207 -5.63 24.85 -4.14
C LEU A 207 -6.59 25.81 -3.40
N THR A 208 -7.88 25.51 -3.45
CA THR A 208 -8.96 26.34 -2.89
C THR A 208 -9.65 25.76 -1.66
N SER A 209 -9.60 24.44 -1.46
CA SER A 209 -10.19 23.74 -0.31
C SER A 209 -9.28 22.61 0.16
N VAL A 210 -9.21 22.41 1.47
CA VAL A 210 -8.48 21.30 2.11
C VAL A 210 -9.27 20.67 3.25
N GLN A 211 -10.43 21.23 3.62
CA GLN A 211 -11.13 20.92 4.87
C GLN A 211 -11.64 19.47 4.91
N ASP A 212 -12.06 18.93 3.76
CA ASP A 212 -12.58 17.56 3.66
C ASP A 212 -11.46 16.51 3.83
N VAL A 213 -10.22 16.89 3.54
CA VAL A 213 -9.05 15.99 3.57
C VAL A 213 -8.24 16.20 4.85
N LEU A 214 -8.09 17.45 5.30
CA LEU A 214 -7.26 17.85 6.43
C LEU A 214 -8.09 18.70 7.42
N PRO A 215 -8.93 18.06 8.26
CA PRO A 215 -9.73 18.79 9.24
C PRO A 215 -8.85 19.63 10.17
N GLY A 216 -9.11 20.93 10.21
CA GLY A 216 -8.37 21.89 11.05
C GLY A 216 -7.15 22.55 10.39
N ALA A 217 -6.76 22.15 9.17
CA ALA A 217 -5.76 22.88 8.40
C ALA A 217 -6.41 23.97 7.53
N THR A 218 -5.74 25.11 7.40
CA THR A 218 -6.11 26.13 6.40
C THR A 218 -5.41 25.87 5.07
N VAL A 219 -5.99 26.38 3.98
CA VAL A 219 -5.36 26.32 2.65
C VAL A 219 -3.95 26.92 2.67
N ASP A 220 -3.76 28.06 3.34
CA ASP A 220 -2.44 28.72 3.42
C ASP A 220 -1.41 27.90 4.18
N GLN A 221 -1.80 27.23 5.28
CA GLN A 221 -0.90 26.32 6.00
C GLN A 221 -0.43 25.17 5.10
N VAL A 222 -1.34 24.61 4.29
CA VAL A 222 -1.00 23.54 3.35
C VAL A 222 -0.11 24.08 2.22
N LYS A 223 -0.42 25.26 1.66
CA LYS A 223 0.41 25.93 0.66
C LYS A 223 1.82 26.17 1.20
N ASP A 224 1.96 26.68 2.42
CA ASP A 224 3.25 26.94 3.06
C ASP A 224 4.05 25.65 3.28
N PHE A 225 3.38 24.58 3.69
CA PHE A 225 4.01 23.26 3.82
C PHE A 225 4.50 22.69 2.49
N LEU A 226 3.76 22.88 1.40
CA LEU A 226 4.10 22.36 0.07
C LEU A 226 5.06 23.26 -0.71
N ARG A 227 5.12 24.57 -0.44
CA ARG A 227 5.91 25.55 -1.21
C ARG A 227 7.40 25.17 -1.37
N PRO A 228 8.12 24.66 -0.35
CA PRO A 228 9.52 24.26 -0.52
C PRO A 228 9.72 23.06 -1.45
N ARG A 229 8.66 22.28 -1.65
CA ARG A 229 8.58 21.02 -2.40
C ARG A 229 7.99 21.19 -3.80
N TRP A 230 7.46 22.36 -4.09
CA TRP A 230 6.88 22.70 -5.39
C TRP A 230 7.92 23.40 -6.29
N GLY A 231 7.88 23.12 -7.58
CA GLY A 231 8.76 23.72 -8.58
C GLY A 231 8.34 25.13 -8.99
N LYS A 232 9.22 25.79 -9.74
CA LYS A 232 8.86 27.00 -10.49
C LYS A 232 8.21 26.57 -11.81
N ARG A 233 7.20 27.33 -12.26
CA ARG A 233 6.50 27.10 -13.52
C ARG A 233 7.44 27.15 -14.72
N ASP A 234 8.31 28.16 -14.75
CA ASP A 234 9.19 28.47 -15.89
C ASP A 234 10.57 27.79 -15.77
N ARG A 235 10.61 26.58 -15.21
CA ARG A 235 11.85 25.81 -15.17
C ARG A 235 12.07 25.16 -16.53
N ASP A 236 13.27 25.32 -17.07
CA ASP A 236 13.68 24.60 -18.27
C ASP A 236 13.69 23.09 -18.00
N ILE A 237 12.91 22.36 -18.79
CA ILE A 237 12.86 20.90 -18.85
C ILE A 237 13.51 20.52 -20.17
N ASP A 238 14.59 19.75 -20.12
CA ASP A 238 15.27 19.28 -21.33
C ASP A 238 14.37 18.34 -22.16
N ASP A 239 14.71 18.16 -23.44
CA ASP A 239 13.87 17.42 -24.37
C ASP A 239 13.70 15.93 -24.02
N GLU A 240 14.72 15.32 -23.41
CA GLU A 240 14.67 13.93 -22.97
C GLU A 240 13.70 13.78 -21.79
N MET A 241 13.87 14.60 -20.76
CA MET A 241 12.94 14.67 -19.63
C MET A 241 11.52 14.98 -20.10
N LYS A 242 11.34 15.93 -21.02
CA LYS A 242 10.02 16.28 -21.58
C LYS A 242 9.37 15.08 -22.27
N LYS A 243 10.13 14.28 -23.01
CA LYS A 243 9.63 13.06 -23.66
C LYS A 243 9.16 12.03 -22.64
N ASP A 244 9.91 11.84 -21.56
CA ASP A 244 9.55 10.91 -20.48
C ASP A 244 8.30 11.39 -19.74
N LEU A 245 8.20 12.69 -19.43
CA LEU A 245 7.01 13.27 -18.80
C LEU A 245 5.77 13.18 -19.70
N LEU A 246 5.93 13.39 -21.02
CA LEU A 246 4.85 13.17 -22.00
C LEU A 246 4.39 11.71 -22.01
N SER A 247 5.32 10.75 -21.90
CA SER A 247 4.99 9.33 -21.81
C SER A 247 4.14 9.04 -20.55
N ILE A 248 4.57 9.52 -19.38
CA ILE A 248 3.83 9.38 -18.12
C ILE A 248 2.43 10.02 -18.24
N PHE A 249 2.38 11.26 -18.74
CA PHE A 249 1.14 12.02 -18.90
C PHE A 249 0.13 11.33 -19.84
N ASN A 250 0.59 10.77 -20.96
CA ASN A 250 -0.28 10.11 -21.94
C ASN A 250 -0.63 8.66 -21.56
N SER A 251 0.13 8.03 -20.66
CA SER A 251 -0.07 6.62 -20.30
C SER A 251 -1.39 6.34 -19.60
N GLY A 252 -1.94 7.32 -18.87
CA GLY A 252 -3.06 7.11 -17.97
C GLY A 252 -2.74 6.19 -16.78
N VAL A 253 -1.47 5.81 -16.57
CA VAL A 253 -1.05 4.99 -15.43
C VAL A 253 -0.67 5.91 -14.27
N PRO A 254 -1.26 5.74 -13.08
CA PRO A 254 -0.84 6.51 -11.92
C PRO A 254 0.66 6.35 -11.66
N THR A 255 1.37 7.45 -11.47
CA THR A 255 2.83 7.45 -11.25
C THR A 255 3.18 8.34 -10.06
N THR A 256 4.00 7.83 -9.15
CA THR A 256 4.44 8.54 -7.95
C THR A 256 5.72 9.33 -8.22
N PHE A 257 5.84 10.50 -7.59
CA PHE A 257 7.02 11.35 -7.55
C PHE A 257 7.36 11.67 -6.10
N ASP A 258 8.63 11.52 -5.76
CA ASP A 258 9.14 12.06 -4.50
C ASP A 258 9.24 13.58 -4.56
N THR A 259 8.92 14.24 -3.44
CA THR A 259 9.02 15.70 -3.34
C THR A 259 10.35 16.18 -2.77
N ALA A 260 11.09 15.30 -2.09
CA ALA A 260 12.34 15.60 -1.39
C ALA A 260 13.41 14.53 -1.62
N LYS A 261 14.65 14.84 -1.20
CA LYS A 261 15.82 13.96 -1.35
C LYS A 261 15.81 12.79 -0.37
N ASP A 262 15.18 12.96 0.78
CA ASP A 262 15.01 11.92 1.79
C ASP A 262 13.99 10.85 1.38
N ASN A 263 13.28 11.05 0.25
CA ASN A 263 12.22 10.18 -0.24
C ASN A 263 11.07 10.00 0.78
N HIS A 264 10.95 10.88 1.75
CA HIS A 264 9.86 10.88 2.72
C HIS A 264 8.66 11.67 2.18
N PRO A 265 7.44 11.40 2.68
CA PRO A 265 6.27 12.17 2.34
C PRO A 265 6.44 13.69 2.59
N PRO A 266 5.67 14.55 1.89
CA PRO A 266 4.57 14.19 1.01
C PRO A 266 5.06 13.61 -0.32
N HIS A 267 4.22 12.79 -0.93
CA HIS A 267 4.44 12.27 -2.29
C HIS A 267 3.43 12.91 -3.24
N VAL A 268 3.79 13.02 -4.51
CA VAL A 268 2.87 13.45 -5.56
C VAL A 268 2.53 12.26 -6.43
N ILE A 269 1.26 12.08 -6.73
CA ILE A 269 0.78 11.08 -7.69
C ILE A 269 0.19 11.85 -8.87
N VAL A 270 0.63 11.54 -10.09
CA VAL A 270 -0.02 12.03 -11.31
C VAL A 270 -0.84 10.90 -11.92
N HIS A 271 -2.01 11.22 -12.44
CA HIS A 271 -2.85 10.30 -13.20
C HIS A 271 -3.38 11.05 -14.42
N GLY A 272 -2.66 10.91 -15.54
CA GLY A 272 -2.88 11.74 -16.73
C GLY A 272 -2.64 13.22 -16.42
N LYS A 273 -3.72 14.02 -16.53
CA LYS A 273 -3.72 15.46 -16.22
C LYS A 273 -3.85 15.75 -14.73
N THR A 274 -4.36 14.81 -13.95
CA THR A 274 -4.72 15.07 -12.55
C THR A 274 -3.51 14.91 -11.66
N VAL A 275 -3.34 15.82 -10.70
CA VAL A 275 -2.25 15.81 -9.72
C VAL A 275 -2.83 15.69 -8.33
N TYR A 276 -2.32 14.72 -7.58
CA TYR A 276 -2.67 14.47 -6.19
C TYR A 276 -1.44 14.56 -5.30
N VAL A 277 -1.64 14.94 -4.04
CA VAL A 277 -0.60 14.99 -3.01
C VAL A 277 -1.01 14.07 -1.88
N VAL A 278 -0.14 13.14 -1.52
CA VAL A 278 -0.26 12.29 -0.33
C VAL A 278 0.37 13.00 0.85
N ILE A 279 -0.44 13.39 1.83
CA ILE A 279 0.00 14.14 3.02
C ILE A 279 0.26 13.16 4.17
N PRO A 280 1.45 13.20 4.82
CA PRO A 280 1.75 12.30 5.93
C PRO A 280 0.93 12.61 7.19
N ASN A 281 0.77 11.61 8.07
CA ASN A 281 0.29 11.74 9.45
C ASN A 281 -1.15 12.25 9.64
N TYR A 282 -1.87 12.48 8.54
CA TYR A 282 -3.31 12.68 8.53
C TYR A 282 -3.92 11.45 7.86
N LYS A 283 -4.92 10.82 8.50
CA LYS A 283 -5.65 9.63 8.00
C LYS A 283 -5.83 9.71 6.48
N PRO A 284 -5.66 8.60 5.74
CA PRO A 284 -5.20 8.57 4.34
C PRO A 284 -5.56 9.82 3.52
N SER A 285 -4.71 10.84 3.62
CA SER A 285 -5.02 12.18 3.13
C SER A 285 -4.49 12.32 1.71
N LEU A 286 -5.36 12.05 0.75
CA LEU A 286 -5.12 12.33 -0.67
C LEU A 286 -5.75 13.68 -1.02
N LEU A 287 -4.91 14.68 -1.27
CA LEU A 287 -5.36 16.00 -1.68
C LEU A 287 -5.25 16.12 -3.20
N CYS A 288 -6.35 16.40 -3.89
CA CYS A 288 -6.24 16.81 -5.29
C CYS A 288 -5.83 18.28 -5.38
N VAL A 289 -4.82 18.57 -6.22
CA VAL A 289 -4.29 19.93 -6.37
C VAL A 289 -4.43 20.49 -7.78
N PHE A 290 -4.66 19.64 -8.79
CA PHE A 290 -4.82 20.07 -10.17
C PHE A 290 -5.63 19.05 -10.98
N GLY A 291 -6.49 19.53 -11.88
CA GLY A 291 -7.17 18.68 -12.88
C GLY A 291 -8.28 17.78 -12.34
N CYS A 292 -8.78 18.03 -11.13
CA CYS A 292 -9.93 17.29 -10.60
C CYS A 292 -11.26 17.81 -11.16
N GLN A 293 -12.15 16.87 -11.47
CA GLN A 293 -13.55 17.16 -11.74
C GLN A 293 -14.26 17.18 -10.38
N HIS A 294 -14.81 18.34 -10.02
CA HIS A 294 -15.64 18.54 -8.83
C HIS A 294 -17.12 18.47 -9.20
#